data_AF-A0A1I1Y8D6-F1
#
_entry.id   AF-A0A1I1Y8D6-F1
#
_cell.length_a   1.000
_cell.length_b   1.000
_cell.length_c   1.000
_cell.angle_alpha   90.00
_cell.angle_beta   90.00
_cell.angle_gamma   90.00
#
_symmetry.space_group_name_H-M   'P 1'
#
loop_
_entity.id
_entity.type
_entity.pdbx_description
1 polymer ?
#
loop_
_entity_poly.entity_id
_entity_poly.type
_entity_poly.pdbx_seq_one_letter_code
_entity_poly.pdbx_strand_id
1 'polypeptide(L)'
;MFALLVFVFGTFACEEITIYEKGQELAGQVWDKDSTLFFYPEIRDTSQVVNIGFSFVHNNDYPYSNLWLFINVLSPDGHMQTDTMEFFVAEPTGEWIGKGSDNKKTVYWLYKNDVKLNAPGKFTFSVTQGMRRDALPGVRSFYLWIEKALTRETNSD
;
A
#
# COMPACT_ATOMS: atom_id res chain seq x y z
N MET A 1 48.88 -27.21 23.95
CA MET A 1 48.19 -25.91 24.08
C MET A 1 47.29 -25.76 22.85
N PHE A 2 46.03 -26.20 22.93
CA PHE A 2 45.07 -26.10 21.83
C PHE A 2 44.19 -24.88 22.09
N ALA A 3 44.35 -23.84 21.28
CA ALA A 3 43.49 -22.67 21.30
C ALA A 3 42.20 -23.00 20.55
N LEU A 4 41.08 -23.07 21.27
CA LEU A 4 39.74 -23.24 20.71
C LEU A 4 39.25 -21.85 20.24
N LEU A 5 39.27 -21.62 18.92
CA LEU A 5 38.78 -20.39 18.31
C LEU A 5 37.25 -20.52 18.16
N VAL A 6 36.50 -19.97 19.12
CA VAL A 6 35.03 -19.93 19.07
C VAL A 6 34.61 -18.81 18.13
N PHE A 7 34.21 -19.19 16.92
CA PHE A 7 33.65 -18.30 15.92
C PHE A 7 32.16 -18.08 16.24
N VAL A 8 31.84 -16.95 16.88
CA VAL A 8 30.46 -16.53 17.18
C VAL A 8 29.82 -16.03 15.89
N PHE A 9 29.03 -16.88 15.25
CA PHE A 9 28.10 -16.46 14.19
C PHE A 9 26.94 -15.68 14.84
N GLY A 10 27.01 -14.35 14.83
CA GLY A 10 25.85 -13.51 15.13
C GLY A 10 24.84 -13.60 13.98
N THR A 11 23.70 -14.23 14.21
CA THR A 11 22.57 -14.16 13.27
C THR A 11 21.88 -12.82 13.45
N PHE A 12 22.10 -11.90 12.51
CA PHE A 12 21.26 -10.72 12.37
C PHE A 12 19.85 -11.19 11.99
N ALA A 13 18.92 -11.15 12.94
CA ALA A 13 17.51 -11.30 12.64
C ALA A 13 17.05 -10.02 11.94
N CYS A 14 16.85 -10.09 10.62
CA CYS A 14 16.16 -9.03 9.88
C CYS A 14 14.70 -9.11 10.30
N GLU A 15 14.20 -8.10 11.01
CA GLU A 15 12.79 -8.04 11.37
C GLU A 15 11.96 -7.76 10.10
N GLU A 16 10.98 -8.61 9.84
CA GLU A 16 10.04 -8.40 8.74
C GLU A 16 9.14 -7.20 9.08
N ILE A 17 9.26 -6.15 8.27
CA ILE A 17 8.50 -4.90 8.40
C ILE A 17 7.12 -5.03 7.73
N THR A 18 7.03 -5.79 6.65
CA THR A 18 5.80 -5.98 5.88
C THR A 18 4.85 -6.97 6.57
N ILE A 19 3.65 -6.50 6.90
CA ILE A 19 2.60 -7.32 7.52
C ILE A 19 1.70 -7.92 6.43
N TYR A 20 1.44 -7.14 5.37
CA TYR A 20 0.63 -7.56 4.24
C TYR A 20 1.06 -6.80 3.00
N GLU A 21 1.18 -7.48 1.88
CA GLU A 21 1.26 -6.86 0.56
C GLU A 21 0.56 -7.76 -0.45
N LYS A 22 -0.48 -7.24 -1.12
CA LYS A 22 -1.10 -7.93 -2.25
C LYS A 22 -1.52 -6.96 -3.33
N GLY A 23 -1.27 -7.37 -4.57
CA GLY A 23 -1.71 -6.69 -5.77
C GLY A 23 -2.85 -7.41 -6.48
N GLN A 24 -3.61 -6.64 -7.24
CA GLN A 24 -4.52 -7.12 -8.27
C GLN A 24 -4.12 -6.53 -9.60
N GLU A 25 -3.92 -7.39 -10.60
CA GLU A 25 -3.71 -6.97 -11.99
C GLU A 25 -5.05 -6.65 -12.65
N LEU A 26 -5.08 -5.58 -13.44
CA LEU A 26 -6.28 -5.14 -14.14
C LEU A 26 -6.26 -5.70 -15.57
N ALA A 27 -7.25 -6.53 -15.89
CA ALA A 27 -7.38 -7.13 -17.21
C ALA A 27 -7.48 -6.04 -18.30
N GLY A 28 -6.76 -6.24 -19.41
CA GLY A 28 -6.71 -5.26 -20.49
C GLY A 28 -6.05 -3.92 -20.13
N GLN A 29 -5.46 -3.79 -18.93
CA GLN A 29 -4.92 -2.54 -18.40
C GLN A 29 -5.95 -1.41 -18.30
N VAL A 30 -7.20 -1.76 -18.00
CA VAL A 30 -8.32 -0.83 -17.83
C VAL A 30 -8.94 -1.03 -16.45
N TRP A 31 -9.23 0.05 -15.75
CA TRP A 31 -10.00 0.03 -14.51
C TRP A 31 -11.38 0.65 -14.71
N ASP A 32 -12.39 -0.21 -14.81
CA ASP A 32 -13.79 0.20 -14.91
C ASP A 32 -14.31 0.72 -13.56
N LYS A 33 -15.22 1.69 -13.62
CA LYS A 33 -15.79 2.39 -12.47
C LYS A 33 -16.58 1.47 -11.55
N ASP A 34 -17.23 0.46 -12.12
CA ASP A 34 -18.00 -0.53 -11.37
C ASP A 34 -17.12 -1.71 -10.89
N SER A 35 -15.83 -1.72 -11.23
CA SER A 35 -14.88 -2.74 -10.78
C SER A 35 -14.27 -2.35 -9.44
N THR A 36 -14.79 -2.90 -8.36
CA THR A 36 -14.22 -2.74 -7.01
C THR A 36 -13.09 -3.75 -6.78
N LEU A 37 -11.96 -3.24 -6.29
CA LEU A 37 -10.83 -4.06 -5.87
C LEU A 37 -10.96 -4.41 -4.38
N PHE A 38 -10.89 -5.70 -4.05
CA PHE A 38 -11.01 -6.18 -2.68
C PHE A 38 -9.71 -6.76 -2.12
N PHE A 39 -9.36 -6.38 -0.91
CA PHE A 39 -8.20 -6.91 -0.18
C PHE A 39 -8.61 -7.39 1.21
N TYR A 40 -7.95 -8.45 1.69
CA TYR A 40 -8.34 -9.14 2.91
C TYR A 40 -7.14 -9.44 3.83
N PRO A 41 -6.50 -8.41 4.40
CA PRO A 41 -5.42 -8.64 5.35
C PRO A 41 -5.94 -9.35 6.61
N GLU A 42 -5.22 -10.38 7.03
CA GLU A 42 -5.47 -11.10 8.28
C GLU A 42 -4.44 -10.64 9.31
N ILE A 43 -4.91 -9.90 10.31
CA ILE A 43 -4.08 -9.29 11.33
C ILE A 43 -4.14 -10.14 12.60
N ARG A 44 -2.99 -10.62 13.07
CA ARG A 44 -2.90 -11.41 14.30
C ARG A 44 -2.43 -10.60 15.50
N ASP A 45 -1.54 -9.65 15.27
CA ASP A 45 -0.96 -8.79 16.30
C ASP A 45 -1.41 -7.34 16.09
N THR A 46 -2.23 -6.84 17.01
CA THR A 46 -2.66 -5.43 17.06
C THR A 46 -1.82 -4.59 18.04
N SER A 47 -0.80 -5.18 18.68
CA SER A 47 0.12 -4.46 19.57
C SER A 47 1.02 -3.48 18.81
N GLN A 48 1.24 -3.72 17.52
CA GLN A 48 2.03 -2.87 16.64
C GLN A 48 1.24 -1.65 16.15
N VAL A 49 1.97 -0.56 15.91
CA VAL A 49 1.50 0.58 15.13
C VAL A 49 1.90 0.34 13.69
N VAL A 50 1.00 0.63 12.74
CA VAL A 50 1.19 0.29 11.32
C VAL A 50 0.97 1.46 10.39
N ASN A 51 1.65 1.43 9.26
CA ASN A 51 1.38 2.26 8.10
C ASN A 51 0.61 1.45 7.07
N ILE A 52 -0.43 2.06 6.51
CA ILE A 52 -1.27 1.47 5.47
C ILE A 52 -1.14 2.34 4.25
N GLY A 53 -0.98 1.71 3.08
CA GLY A 53 -0.92 2.45 1.85
C GLY A 53 -1.17 1.60 0.62
N PHE A 54 -1.05 2.27 -0.51
CA PHE A 54 -1.35 1.70 -1.80
C PHE A 54 -0.19 1.87 -2.76
N SER A 55 -0.10 0.97 -3.74
CA SER A 55 0.77 1.15 -4.90
C SER A 55 -0.05 1.11 -6.17
N PHE A 56 0.13 2.10 -7.03
CA PHE A 56 -0.54 2.21 -8.31
C PHE A 56 0.47 2.07 -9.42
N VAL A 57 0.28 1.04 -10.26
CA VAL A 57 1.13 0.78 -11.40
C VAL A 57 0.39 1.15 -12.67
N HIS A 58 0.97 2.06 -13.46
CA HIS A 58 0.39 2.52 -14.70
C HIS A 58 1.42 2.56 -15.83
N ASN A 59 0.92 2.76 -17.06
CA ASN A 59 1.72 2.98 -18.25
C ASN A 59 1.44 4.40 -18.81
N ASN A 60 1.96 4.71 -20.00
CA ASN A 60 1.78 6.02 -20.63
C ASN A 60 0.38 6.29 -21.20
N ASP A 61 -0.49 5.28 -21.27
CA ASP A 61 -1.88 5.43 -21.71
C ASP A 61 -2.76 6.04 -20.60
N TYR A 62 -2.28 6.07 -19.34
CA TYR A 62 -2.97 6.74 -18.24
C TYR A 62 -2.88 8.27 -18.41
N PRO A 63 -4.00 8.99 -18.65
CA PRO A 63 -3.93 10.36 -19.14
C PRO A 63 -4.12 11.43 -18.04
N TYR A 64 -4.05 11.04 -16.76
CA TYR A 64 -4.36 11.93 -15.63
C TYR A 64 -3.15 12.12 -14.71
N SER A 65 -3.03 13.30 -14.13
CA SER A 65 -1.98 13.60 -13.13
C SER A 65 -2.32 13.12 -11.72
N ASN A 66 -3.53 12.63 -11.51
CA ASN A 66 -4.08 12.24 -10.23
C ASN A 66 -5.04 11.05 -10.37
N LEU A 67 -5.40 10.43 -9.24
CA LEU A 67 -6.38 9.38 -9.12
C LEU A 67 -7.22 9.61 -7.86
N TRP A 68 -8.53 9.74 -8.04
CA TRP A 68 -9.48 9.75 -6.93
C TRP A 68 -9.89 8.33 -6.59
N LEU A 69 -9.95 8.00 -5.30
CA LEU A 69 -10.34 6.70 -4.78
C LEU A 69 -11.43 6.85 -3.72
N PHE A 70 -12.43 5.96 -3.79
CA PHE A 70 -13.34 5.66 -2.69
C PHE A 70 -12.86 4.40 -2.00
N ILE A 71 -12.53 4.53 -0.71
CA ILE A 71 -11.96 3.45 0.10
C ILE A 71 -12.94 3.15 1.23
N ASN A 72 -13.38 1.90 1.33
CA ASN A 72 -14.08 1.42 2.51
C ASN A 72 -13.25 0.36 3.22
N VAL A 73 -13.21 0.43 4.54
CA VAL A 73 -12.52 -0.50 5.42
C VAL A 73 -13.51 -1.03 6.43
N LEU A 74 -13.79 -2.33 6.39
CA LEU A 74 -14.55 -3.03 7.41
C LEU A 74 -13.57 -3.78 8.32
N SER A 75 -13.56 -3.43 9.61
CA SER A 75 -12.75 -4.09 10.62
C SER A 75 -13.42 -5.38 11.14
N PRO A 76 -12.65 -6.30 11.76
CA PRO A 76 -13.17 -7.57 12.25
C PRO A 76 -14.29 -7.45 13.30
N ASP A 77 -14.30 -6.36 14.05
CA ASP A 77 -15.32 -6.03 15.07
C ASP A 77 -16.55 -5.31 14.48
N GLY A 78 -16.62 -5.14 13.16
CA GLY A 78 -17.80 -4.63 12.45
C GLY A 78 -17.82 -3.11 12.24
N HIS A 79 -16.78 -2.38 12.65
CA HIS A 79 -16.70 -0.95 12.33
C HIS A 79 -16.38 -0.73 10.85
N MET A 80 -17.12 0.19 10.23
CA MET A 80 -16.92 0.60 8.85
C MET A 80 -16.37 2.01 8.81
N GLN A 81 -15.30 2.21 8.06
CA GLN A 81 -14.73 3.52 7.75
C GLN A 81 -14.73 3.72 6.24
N THR A 82 -15.20 4.89 5.79
CA THR A 82 -15.23 5.29 4.39
C THR A 82 -14.43 6.57 4.23
N ASP A 83 -13.48 6.56 3.30
CA ASP A 83 -12.65 7.70 2.95
C ASP A 83 -12.71 7.97 1.45
N THR A 84 -12.62 9.24 1.08
CA THR A 84 -12.44 9.68 -0.31
C THR A 84 -11.10 10.40 -0.40
N MET A 85 -10.20 9.92 -1.24
CA MET A 85 -8.84 10.46 -1.34
C MET A 85 -8.43 10.72 -2.77
N GLU A 86 -7.70 11.81 -2.94
CA GLU A 86 -6.98 12.14 -4.17
C GLU A 86 -5.51 11.82 -3.99
N PHE A 87 -4.96 11.07 -4.94
CA PHE A 87 -3.54 10.77 -4.98
C PHE A 87 -2.93 11.28 -6.27
N PHE A 88 -1.76 11.92 -6.17
CA PHE A 88 -1.04 12.41 -7.34
C PHE A 88 -0.17 11.33 -7.97
N VAL A 89 -0.23 11.28 -9.30
CA VAL A 89 0.47 10.34 -10.18
C VAL A 89 1.55 11.07 -10.98
N ALA A 90 1.39 12.38 -11.21
CA ALA A 90 2.36 13.24 -11.89
C ALA A 90 2.58 14.55 -11.12
N GLU A 91 3.75 15.15 -11.31
CA GLU A 91 4.05 16.53 -10.89
C GLU A 91 3.25 17.56 -11.72
N PRO A 92 3.13 18.82 -11.27
CA PRO A 92 2.51 19.89 -12.06
C PRO A 92 3.15 20.11 -13.44
N THR A 93 4.42 19.72 -13.61
CA THR A 93 5.15 19.75 -14.88
C THR A 93 4.69 18.66 -15.87
N GLY A 94 3.94 17.67 -15.40
CA GLY A 94 3.52 16.49 -16.16
C GLY A 94 4.47 15.29 -16.03
N GLU A 95 5.58 15.42 -15.30
CA GLU A 95 6.49 14.29 -15.05
C GLU A 95 5.85 13.26 -14.12
N TRP A 96 5.93 11.97 -14.49
CA TRP A 96 5.38 10.88 -13.67
C TRP A 96 6.13 10.75 -12.34
N ILE A 97 5.37 10.71 -11.24
CA ILE A 97 5.90 10.40 -9.91
C ILE A 97 6.17 8.89 -9.84
N GLY A 98 7.13 8.49 -9.01
CA GLY A 98 7.36 7.09 -8.67
C GLY A 98 8.51 6.44 -9.42
N LYS A 99 8.58 5.11 -9.34
CA LYS A 99 9.73 4.31 -9.81
C LYS A 99 9.34 3.41 -10.96
N GLY A 100 10.29 3.11 -11.84
CA GLY A 100 10.10 2.19 -12.97
C GLY A 100 10.52 2.78 -14.30
N SER A 101 10.33 2.01 -15.36
CA SER A 101 10.69 2.38 -16.73
C SER A 101 9.68 3.34 -17.35
N ASP A 102 10.01 3.89 -18.52
CA ASP A 102 9.17 4.88 -19.21
C ASP A 102 7.75 4.39 -19.48
N ASN A 103 7.55 3.10 -19.76
CA ASN A 103 6.23 2.51 -20.03
C ASN A 103 5.65 1.71 -18.85
N LYS A 104 6.24 1.85 -17.66
CA LYS A 104 5.74 1.23 -16.42
C LYS A 104 6.21 2.03 -15.22
N LYS A 105 5.32 2.78 -14.60
CA LYS A 105 5.59 3.54 -13.38
C LYS A 105 4.77 2.98 -12.22
N THR A 106 5.41 2.89 -11.06
CA THR A 106 4.79 2.52 -9.79
C THR A 106 4.88 3.71 -8.85
N VAL A 107 3.72 4.21 -8.44
CA VAL A 107 3.59 5.26 -7.42
C VAL A 107 3.20 4.61 -6.11
N TYR A 108 3.80 5.08 -5.01
CA TYR A 108 3.53 4.59 -3.66
C TYR A 108 2.87 5.70 -2.86
N TRP A 109 1.73 5.40 -2.24
CA TRP A 109 0.95 6.36 -1.49
C TRP A 109 0.68 5.88 -0.08
N LEU A 110 0.99 6.73 0.90
CA LEU A 110 0.59 6.50 2.29
C LEU A 110 -0.89 6.87 2.43
N TYR A 111 -1.72 5.90 2.82
CA TYR A 111 -3.15 6.10 3.06
C TYR A 111 -3.40 6.53 4.51
N LYS A 112 -2.87 5.76 5.47
CA LYS A 112 -2.93 6.09 6.90
C LYS A 112 -1.58 5.84 7.54
N ASN A 113 -1.12 6.82 8.30
CA ASN A 113 0.14 6.79 9.03
C ASN A 113 -0.12 6.47 10.50
N ASP A 114 0.78 5.72 11.13
CA ASP A 114 0.82 5.46 12.57
C ASP A 114 -0.53 4.98 13.15
N VAL A 115 -1.16 4.00 12.48
CA VAL A 115 -2.47 3.46 12.87
C VAL A 115 -2.31 2.35 13.90
N LYS A 116 -3.09 2.45 14.97
CA LYS A 116 -3.34 1.35 15.89
C LYS A 116 -4.55 0.56 15.44
N LEU A 117 -4.37 -0.71 15.09
CA LEU A 117 -5.48 -1.57 14.67
C LEU A 117 -6.35 -1.91 15.89
N ASN A 118 -7.67 -1.82 15.73
CA ASN A 118 -8.65 -1.94 16.80
C ASN A 118 -8.91 -3.39 17.25
N ALA A 119 -8.85 -4.35 16.32
CA ALA A 119 -9.12 -5.75 16.61
C ALA A 119 -8.28 -6.69 15.72
N PRO A 120 -7.83 -7.85 16.24
CA PRO A 120 -7.25 -8.90 15.41
C PRO A 120 -8.35 -9.55 14.58
N GLY A 121 -7.98 -10.06 13.40
CA GLY A 121 -8.86 -10.77 12.49
C GLY A 121 -8.75 -10.30 11.04
N LYS A 122 -9.75 -10.68 10.25
CA LYS A 122 -9.82 -10.39 8.81
C LYS A 122 -10.45 -9.02 8.58
N PHE A 123 -9.68 -8.08 8.06
CA PHE A 123 -10.20 -6.81 7.54
C PHE A 123 -10.69 -7.00 6.11
N THR A 124 -11.61 -6.14 5.67
CA THR A 124 -12.01 -6.05 4.27
C THR A 124 -11.82 -4.63 3.77
N PHE A 125 -10.90 -4.46 2.82
CA PHE A 125 -10.71 -3.23 2.08
C PHE A 125 -11.43 -3.35 0.74
N SER A 126 -12.26 -2.38 0.41
CA SER A 126 -12.85 -2.22 -0.92
C SER A 126 -12.40 -0.88 -1.49
N VAL A 127 -11.79 -0.90 -2.67
CA VAL A 127 -11.27 0.30 -3.32
C VAL A 127 -11.91 0.42 -4.70
N THR A 128 -12.55 1.56 -4.96
CA THR A 128 -13.16 1.89 -6.25
C THR A 128 -12.58 3.20 -6.77
N GLN A 129 -12.37 3.30 -8.07
CA GLN A 129 -11.95 4.55 -8.69
C GLN A 129 -13.07 5.59 -8.66
N GLY A 130 -12.75 6.79 -8.15
CA GLY A 130 -13.66 7.92 -7.99
C GLY A 130 -13.57 8.93 -9.13
N MET A 131 -13.06 8.54 -10.30
CA MET A 131 -12.91 9.45 -11.42
C MET A 131 -14.26 9.64 -12.15
N ARG A 132 -14.36 10.73 -12.92
CA ARG A 132 -15.56 11.02 -13.74
C ARG A 132 -15.75 10.05 -14.90
N ARG A 133 -14.71 9.29 -15.27
CA ARG A 133 -14.71 8.39 -16.42
C ARG A 133 -15.10 6.98 -16.02
N ASP A 134 -15.88 6.35 -16.88
CA ASP A 134 -16.35 4.97 -16.63
C ASP A 134 -15.22 3.96 -16.75
N ALA A 135 -14.21 4.22 -17.58
CA ALA A 135 -13.05 3.36 -17.76
C ALA A 135 -11.76 4.19 -17.71
N LEU A 136 -10.81 3.77 -16.87
CA LEU A 136 -9.47 4.35 -16.79
C LEU A 136 -8.47 3.49 -17.57
N PRO A 137 -7.96 3.96 -18.72
CA PRO A 137 -6.96 3.22 -19.47
C PRO A 137 -5.57 3.33 -18.82
N GLY A 138 -4.70 2.39 -19.14
CA GLY A 138 -3.30 2.39 -18.73
C GLY A 138 -3.05 1.98 -17.28
N VAL A 139 -4.08 1.53 -16.56
CA VAL A 139 -3.96 1.02 -15.19
C VAL A 139 -3.55 -0.44 -15.24
N ARG A 140 -2.35 -0.79 -14.78
CA ARG A 140 -1.84 -2.16 -14.83
C ARG A 140 -2.20 -2.98 -13.60
N SER A 141 -1.96 -2.42 -12.42
CA SER A 141 -2.16 -3.13 -11.17
C SER A 141 -2.26 -2.18 -10.00
N PHE A 142 -2.98 -2.58 -8.97
CA PHE A 142 -3.15 -1.83 -7.74
C PHE A 142 -2.88 -2.72 -6.54
N TYR A 143 -2.10 -2.24 -5.58
CA TYR A 143 -1.67 -2.98 -4.41
C TYR A 143 -2.14 -2.31 -3.14
N LEU A 144 -2.48 -3.13 -2.13
CA LEU A 144 -2.57 -2.72 -0.74
C LEU A 144 -1.35 -3.26 -0.02
N TRP A 145 -0.67 -2.40 0.74
CA TRP A 145 0.39 -2.77 1.66
C TRP A 145 0.12 -2.26 3.07
N ILE A 146 0.55 -3.06 4.05
CA ILE A 146 0.52 -2.76 5.49
C ILE A 146 1.89 -3.11 6.04
N GLU A 147 2.51 -2.16 6.71
CA GLU A 147 3.86 -2.27 7.25
C GLU A 147 3.90 -1.79 8.68
N LYS A 148 4.82 -2.31 9.49
CA LYS A 148 5.08 -1.77 10.84
C LYS A 148 5.56 -0.32 10.71
N ALA A 149 5.00 0.56 11.53
CA ALA A 149 5.54 1.91 11.67
C ALA A 149 6.88 1.80 12.40
N LEU A 150 7.96 2.28 11.77
CA LEU A 150 9.26 2.34 12.44
C LEU A 150 9.16 3.37 13.57
N THR A 151 9.36 2.93 14.81
CA THR A 151 9.52 3.85 15.94
C THR A 151 10.68 4.77 15.61
N ARG A 152 10.42 6.05 15.36
CA ARG A 152 11.47 7.05 15.37
C ARG A 152 11.93 7.10 16.82
N GLU A 153 13.08 6.51 17.13
CA GLU A 153 13.79 6.89 18.35
C GLU A 153 13.98 8.41 18.25
N THR A 154 13.24 9.15 19.06
CA THR A 154 13.49 10.55 19.26
C THR A 154 14.88 10.62 19.87
N ASN A 155 15.88 10.93 19.04
CA ASN A 155 17.12 11.51 19.53
C ASN A 155 16.73 12.86 20.16
N SER A 156 16.31 12.83 21.42
CA SER A 156 16.23 14.01 22.27
C SER A 156 17.66 14.37 22.65
N ASP A 157 18.06 15.55 22.18
CA ASP A 157 19.11 16.46 22.67
C ASP A 157 20.54 15.94 22.89
#